data_AF-A0A1U7GZ90-F1
#
_entry.id   AF-A0A1U7GZ90-F1
#
_cell.length_a   1.000
_cell.length_b   1.000
_cell.length_c   1.000
_cell.angle_alpha   90.00
_cell.angle_beta   90.00
_cell.angle_gamma   90.00
#
_symmetry.space_group_name_H-M   'P 1'
#
loop_
_entity.id
_entity.type
_entity.pdbx_description
1 polymer ?
#
loop_
_entity_poly.entity_id
_entity_poly.type
_entity_poly.pdbx_seq_one_letter_code
_entity_poly.pdbx_strand_id
1 'polypeptide(L)' 'MGGLITVVLIVTYAGFAWKFWSGYGSTNFTRSTTNRLIFSLLWPVLLITNKSYRQNFKKALKGR' A
#
# COMPACT_ATOMS: atom_id res chain seq x y z
N MET A 1 25.73 -8.21 7.03
CA MET A 1 24.78 -8.71 6.01
C MET A 1 23.30 -8.48 6.36
N GLY A 2 22.88 -8.42 7.64
CA GLY A 2 21.45 -8.18 7.99
C GLY A 2 20.96 -6.72 7.87
N GLY A 3 21.79 -5.73 8.23
CA GLY A 3 21.35 -4.33 8.31
C GLY A 3 20.82 -3.75 7.00
N LEU A 4 21.48 -4.03 5.87
CA LEU A 4 21.03 -3.54 4.55
C LEU A 4 19.70 -4.14 4.13
N ILE A 5 19.47 -5.43 4.40
CA ILE A 5 18.21 -6.11 4.07
C ILE A 5 17.06 -5.51 4.89
N THR A 6 17.30 -5.26 6.18
CA THR A 6 16.32 -4.59 7.06
C THR A 6 16.01 -3.17 6.57
N VAL A 7 17.02 -2.39 6.19
CA VAL A 7 16.83 -1.04 5.65
C VAL A 7 16.01 -1.07 4.36
N VAL A 8 16.34 -1.98 3.43
CA VAL A 8 15.59 -2.13 2.19
C VAL A 8 14.14 -2.51 2.46
N LEU A 9 13.87 -3.43 3.40
CA LEU A 9 12.51 -3.81 3.78
C LEU A 9 11.74 -2.62 4.37
N ILE A 10 12.34 -1.84 5.26
CA ILE A 10 11.69 -0.67 5.88
C ILE A 10 11.41 0.41 4.84
N VAL A 11 12.39 0.75 4.00
CA VAL A 11 12.24 1.76 2.95
C VAL A 11 11.18 1.33 1.94
N THR A 12 11.18 0.06 1.56
CA THR A 12 10.18 -0.52 0.66
C THR A 12 8.79 -0.45 1.30
N TYR A 13 8.67 -0.83 2.57
CA TYR A 13 7.42 -0.81 3.31
C TYR A 13 6.82 0.59 3.45
N ALA A 14 7.63 1.55 3.90
CA ALA A 14 7.20 2.93 4.05
C ALA A 14 6.92 3.59 2.69
N GLY A 15 7.76 3.33 1.68
CA GLY A 15 7.62 3.89 0.33
C GLY A 15 6.34 3.44 -0.37
N PHE A 16 6.01 2.14 -0.30
CA PHE A 16 4.77 1.60 -0.84
C PHE A 16 3.53 2.12 -0.11
N ALA A 17 3.58 2.19 1.22
CA ALA A 17 2.49 2.76 2.02
C ALA A 17 2.24 4.24 1.67
N TRP A 18 3.30 5.06 1.55
CA TRP A 18 3.20 6.46 1.16
C TRP A 18 2.60 6.64 -0.24
N LYS A 19 3.07 5.85 -1.19
CA LYS A 19 2.59 5.92 -2.59
C LYS A 19 1.14 5.48 -2.71
N PHE A 20 0.75 4.42 -1.99
CA PHE A 20 -0.65 4.00 -1.87
C PHE A 20 -1.51 5.06 -1.21
N TRP A 21 -1.02 5.70 -0.14
CA TRP A 21 -1.72 6.78 0.54
C TRP A 21 -2.03 7.91 -0.45
N SER A 22 -1.04 8.41 -1.20
CA SER A 22 -1.23 9.47 -2.19
C SER A 22 -2.24 9.09 -3.28
N GLY A 23 -2.15 7.86 -3.81
CA GLY A 23 -3.04 7.38 -4.87
C GLY A 23 -4.39 6.85 -4.41
N TYR A 24 -4.68 6.81 -3.10
CA TYR A 24 -5.91 6.22 -2.55
C TYR A 24 -7.18 6.80 -3.18
N GLY A 25 -7.15 8.08 -3.57
CA GLY A 25 -8.27 8.76 -4.23
C GLY A 25 -8.68 8.18 -5.59
N SER A 26 -7.78 7.44 -6.26
CA SER A 26 -8.04 6.74 -7.54
C SER A 26 -8.50 5.29 -7.37
N THR A 27 -8.60 4.80 -6.12
CA THR A 27 -9.09 3.44 -5.84
C THR A 27 -10.60 3.39 -5.83
N ASN A 28 -11.17 2.21 -6.04
CA ASN A 28 -12.61 1.97 -5.91
C ASN A 28 -13.04 1.80 -4.43
N PHE A 29 -12.15 2.07 -3.47
CA PHE A 29 -12.51 1.98 -2.05
C PHE A 29 -13.35 3.16 -1.62
N THR A 30 -14.24 2.93 -0.66
CA THR A 30 -14.98 4.00 0.02
C THR A 30 -13.99 5.03 0.57
N ARG A 31 -14.23 6.32 0.29
CA ARG A 31 -13.42 7.45 0.77
C ARG A 31 -13.55 7.61 2.29
N SER A 32 -12.88 6.73 3.02
CA SER A 32 -12.77 6.77 4.48
C SER A 32 -11.30 6.87 4.86
N THR A 33 -10.98 7.86 5.69
CA THR A 33 -9.64 8.08 6.26
C THR A 33 -9.21 6.89 7.12
N THR A 34 -10.14 6.27 7.84
CA THR A 34 -9.90 5.04 8.61
C THR A 34 -9.52 3.87 7.71
N ASN A 35 -10.28 3.66 6.63
CA ASN A 35 -9.97 2.59 5.66
C ASN A 35 -8.63 2.86 4.96
N ARG A 36 -8.34 4.12 4.62
CA ARG A 36 -7.05 4.53 4.05
C ARG A 36 -5.89 4.18 4.99
N LEU A 37 -6.02 4.45 6.29
CA LEU A 37 -5.04 4.08 7.33
C LEU A 37 -4.84 2.57 7.41
N ILE A 38 -5.93 1.83 7.61
CA ILE A 38 -5.90 0.37 7.74
C ILE A 38 -5.27 -0.27 6.50
N PHE A 39 -5.69 0.16 5.31
CA PHE A 39 -5.19 -0.35 4.05
C PHE A 39 -3.75 0.05 3.75
N SER A 40 -3.28 1.21 4.22
CA SER A 40 -1.88 1.63 4.06
C SER A 40 -0.95 0.92 5.03
N LEU A 41 -1.41 0.55 6.22
CA LEU A 41 -0.63 -0.21 7.21
C LEU A 41 -0.62 -1.70 6.90
N LEU A 42 -1.78 -2.27 6.58
CA LEU A 42 -1.93 -3.70 6.29
C LEU A 42 -1.60 -4.06 4.84
N TRP A 43 -0.95 -3.15 4.10
CA TRP A 43 -0.66 -3.33 2.68
C TRP A 43 0.08 -4.64 2.34
N PRO A 44 1.09 -5.14 3.10
CA PRO A 44 1.82 -6.34 2.69
C PRO A 44 0.93 -7.58 2.80
N VAL A 45 0.16 -7.65 3.87
CA VAL A 45 -0.77 -8.75 4.12
C VAL A 45 -1.87 -8.74 3.07
N LEU A 46 -2.52 -7.59 2.86
CA LEU A 46 -3.61 -7.46 1.89
C LEU A 46 -3.15 -7.66 0.44
N LEU A 47 -1.89 -7.33 0.13
CA LEU A 47 -1.31 -7.56 -1.18
C LEU A 47 -1.08 -9.06 -1.46
N ILE A 48 -0.94 -9.89 -0.44
CA ILE A 48 -0.82 -11.36 -0.59
C ILE A 48 -2.20 -12.03 -0.50
N THR A 49 -3.05 -11.60 0.44
CA THR A 49 -4.31 -12.28 0.76
C THR A 49 -5.49 -11.85 -0.09
N ASN A 50 -5.49 -10.63 -0.67
CA ASN A 50 -6.67 -10.05 -1.30
C ASN A 50 -6.42 -9.59 -2.75
N LYS A 51 -7.02 -10.31 -3.70
CA LYS A 51 -6.92 -10.00 -5.14
C LYS A 51 -7.51 -8.63 -5.49
N SER A 52 -8.65 -8.24 -4.90
CA SER A 52 -9.27 -6.94 -5.11
C SER A 52 -8.38 -5.81 -4.58
N TYR A 53 -7.77 -6.02 -3.41
CA TYR A 53 -6.80 -5.08 -2.86
C TYR A 53 -5.62 -4.88 -3.81
N ARG A 54 -5.03 -5.96 -4.34
CA ARG A 54 -3.91 -5.86 -5.31
C ARG A 54 -4.25 -5.02 -6.54
N GLN A 55 -5.47 -5.15 -7.07
CA GLN A 55 -5.92 -4.37 -8.22
C GLN A 55 -6.02 -2.88 -7.86
N ASN A 56 -6.65 -2.56 -6.72
CA ASN A 56 -6.75 -1.19 -6.23
C ASN A 56 -5.39 -0.61 -5.84
N PHE A 57 -4.49 -1.41 -5.29
CA PHE A 57 -3.12 -1.02 -4.96
C PHE A 57 -2.34 -0.64 -6.21
N LYS A 58 -2.44 -1.44 -7.28
CA LYS A 58 -1.86 -1.10 -8.59
C LYS A 58 -2.44 0.20 -9.16
N LYS A 59 -3.76 0.43 -9.02
CA LYS A 59 -4.40 1.69 -9.43
C LYS A 59 -3.85 2.88 -8.64
N ALA A 60 -3.77 2.76 -7.31
CA ALA A 60 -3.19 3.79 -6.45
C ALA A 60 -1.73 4.10 -6.82
N LEU A 61 -0.93 3.09 -7.18
CA LEU A 61 0.46 3.28 -7.58
C LEU A 61 0.62 3.91 -8.98
N LYS A 62 -0.29 3.62 -9.91
CA LYS A 62 -0.24 4.09 -11.30
C LYS A 62 -1.02 5.38 -11.56
N GLY A 63 -1.97 5.72 -10.68
CA GLY A 63 -2.90 6.86 -10.85
C GLY A 63 -3.93 6.67 -11.97
N ARG A 64 -4.05 5.46 -12.52
CA ARG A 64 -4.98 5.07 -13.61
C ARG A 64 -5.18 3.55 -13.60
#